data_AF-A0A453F4W3-F1
#
_entry.id   AF-A0A453F4W3-F1
#
_cell.length_a   1.000
_cell.length_b   1.000
_cell.length_c   1.000
_cell.angle_alpha   90.00
_cell.angle_beta   90.00
_cell.angle_gamma   90.00
#
_symmetry.space_group_name_H-M   'P 1'
#
loop_
_entity.id
_entity.type
_entity.pdbx_description
1 polymer ?
#
loop_
_entity_poly.entity_id
_entity_poly.type
_entity_poly.pdbx_seq_one_letter_code
_entity_poly.pdbx_strand_id
1 'polypeptide(L)'
;TTQPHKAEPESSVQIDHKSHHALAMFSSDMAERWRELHGSDHWDGLLNPLDIDLRRCLINYGEMIMATYEAFIAERRSPNAGMCRYRRADLFRRVEVSHPGWYAVTRYIYATASADVHGKVLLRPLCRNGRARECNWMGYVAVATDEGAAALGRRDIVVAWRGTQRALEWVADLKLAFASAAGILGAEGADGSEPSVHRGYLSLYTSADEGSEISKQSARMQRLQG
;
A
#
# COMPACT_ATOMS: atom_id res chain seq x y z
N THR A 1 58.67 -18.82 53.64
CA THR A 1 58.70 -19.85 52.58
C THR A 1 57.29 -20.00 52.06
N THR A 2 56.98 -19.25 51.01
CA THR A 2 55.61 -18.99 50.54
C THR A 2 55.37 -19.81 49.27
N GLN A 3 54.36 -20.68 49.27
CA GLN A 3 53.98 -21.48 48.09
C GLN A 3 53.40 -20.56 46.98
N PRO A 4 53.66 -20.83 45.70
CA PRO A 4 53.07 -20.05 44.62
C PRO A 4 51.65 -20.53 44.30
N HIS A 5 50.73 -19.57 44.19
CA HIS A 5 49.37 -19.75 43.70
C HIS A 5 49.41 -20.24 42.24
N LYS A 6 48.73 -21.35 41.97
CA LYS A 6 48.53 -21.90 40.62
C LYS A 6 47.43 -21.09 39.93
N ALA A 7 47.76 -20.40 38.84
CA ALA A 7 46.79 -19.67 38.03
C ALA A 7 45.93 -20.64 37.22
N GLU A 8 44.61 -20.46 37.24
CA GLU A 8 43.67 -21.12 36.34
C GLU A 8 43.77 -20.50 34.93
N PRO A 9 43.60 -21.28 33.85
CA PRO A 9 43.66 -20.74 32.50
C PRO A 9 42.38 -19.96 32.19
N GLU A 10 42.54 -18.70 31.75
CA GLU A 10 41.47 -17.90 31.16
C GLU A 10 40.87 -18.63 29.96
N SER A 11 39.56 -18.92 30.03
CA SER A 11 38.81 -19.48 28.91
C SER A 11 38.69 -18.42 27.82
N SER A 12 39.48 -18.55 26.76
CA SER A 12 39.27 -17.80 25.53
C SER A 12 37.91 -18.18 24.94
N VAL A 13 36.93 -17.28 25.04
CA VAL A 13 35.66 -17.41 24.34
C VAL A 13 35.95 -17.34 22.85
N GLN A 14 35.99 -18.50 22.19
CA GLN A 14 35.97 -18.57 20.74
C GLN A 14 34.61 -18.06 20.28
N ILE A 15 34.58 -16.83 19.78
CA ILE A 15 33.42 -16.27 19.09
C ILE A 15 33.23 -17.10 17.83
N ASP A 16 32.14 -17.86 17.80
CA ASP A 16 31.78 -18.78 16.73
C ASP A 16 31.67 -18.02 15.39
N HIS A 17 32.57 -18.32 14.46
CA HIS A 17 32.54 -17.77 13.10
C HIS A 17 31.25 -18.15 12.33
N LYS A 18 30.46 -19.14 12.79
CA LYS A 18 29.16 -19.45 12.18
C LYS A 18 28.10 -18.37 12.44
N SER A 19 28.19 -17.64 13.55
CA SER A 19 27.23 -16.57 13.86
C SER A 19 27.37 -15.40 12.88
N HIS A 20 28.59 -15.10 12.43
CA HIS A 20 28.83 -14.11 11.39
C HIS A 20 28.35 -14.56 10.01
N HIS A 21 28.41 -15.85 9.69
CA HIS A 21 27.83 -16.38 8.45
C HIS A 21 26.29 -16.36 8.44
N ALA A 22 25.65 -16.66 9.56
CA ALA A 22 24.19 -16.59 9.68
C ALA A 22 23.69 -15.14 9.56
N LEU A 23 24.40 -14.17 10.14
CA LEU A 23 24.11 -12.74 9.98
C LEU A 23 24.46 -12.19 8.59
N ALA A 24 25.46 -12.76 7.91
CA ALA A 24 25.84 -12.38 6.54
C ALA A 24 24.91 -12.95 5.45
N MET A 25 24.17 -14.03 5.71
CA MET A 25 23.14 -14.55 4.80
C MET A 25 21.84 -13.73 4.79
N PHE A 26 21.74 -12.69 5.64
CA PHE A 26 20.63 -11.73 5.65
C PHE A 26 21.03 -10.34 5.11
N SER A 27 22.18 -10.25 4.41
CA SER A 27 22.52 -9.09 3.58
C SER A 27 21.56 -9.03 2.38
N SER A 28 20.92 -7.89 2.18
CA SER A 28 19.69 -7.71 1.40
C SER A 28 19.86 -7.90 -0.12
N ASP A 29 19.72 -9.13 -0.60
CA ASP A 29 19.64 -9.43 -2.04
C ASP A 29 18.48 -8.67 -2.73
N MET A 30 17.43 -8.30 -1.96
CA MET A 30 16.35 -7.44 -2.45
C MET A 30 16.83 -6.07 -2.96
N ALA A 31 17.89 -5.50 -2.37
CA ALA A 31 18.42 -4.21 -2.79
C ALA A 31 19.18 -4.32 -4.12
N GLU A 32 19.91 -5.42 -4.34
CA GLU A 32 20.69 -5.65 -5.56
C GLU A 32 19.78 -6.09 -6.72
N ARG A 33 18.82 -6.97 -6.42
CA ARG A 33 17.88 -7.56 -7.40
C ARG A 33 16.56 -6.81 -7.54
N TRP A 34 16.44 -5.60 -7.00
CA TRP A 34 15.13 -4.89 -6.96
C TRP A 34 14.47 -4.78 -8.33
N ARG A 35 15.23 -4.62 -9.42
CA ARG A 35 14.68 -4.54 -10.79
C ARG A 35 14.02 -5.86 -11.22
N GLU A 36 14.71 -6.97 -10.99
CA GLU A 36 14.24 -8.32 -11.30
C GLU A 36 12.99 -8.65 -10.47
N LEU A 37 13.03 -8.38 -9.16
CA LEU A 37 11.91 -8.58 -8.24
C LEU A 37 10.69 -7.71 -8.58
N HIS A 38 10.90 -6.61 -9.30
CA HIS A 38 9.84 -5.73 -9.82
C HIS A 38 9.43 -6.05 -11.26
N GLY A 39 9.85 -7.20 -11.79
CA GLY A 39 9.36 -7.73 -13.06
C GLY A 39 10.05 -7.11 -14.28
N SER A 40 11.29 -6.63 -14.17
CA SER A 40 12.05 -6.15 -15.33
C SER A 40 12.19 -7.21 -16.43
N ASP A 41 12.12 -8.49 -16.06
CA ASP A 41 12.08 -9.62 -16.98
C ASP A 41 10.84 -10.51 -16.72
N HIS A 42 9.68 -9.88 -16.51
CA HIS A 42 8.38 -10.54 -16.37
C HIS A 42 8.30 -11.63 -15.27
N TRP A 43 9.19 -11.54 -14.27
CA TRP A 43 9.38 -12.57 -13.23
C TRP A 43 9.69 -13.96 -13.78
N ASP A 44 10.35 -14.06 -14.95
CA ASP A 44 10.76 -15.35 -15.52
C ASP A 44 11.64 -16.13 -14.53
N GLY A 45 11.37 -17.43 -14.39
CA GLY A 45 12.03 -18.29 -13.40
C GLY A 45 11.75 -18.00 -11.91
N LEU A 46 11.06 -16.91 -11.55
CA LEU A 46 10.86 -16.54 -10.13
C LEU A 46 9.56 -17.05 -9.51
N LEU A 47 8.60 -17.51 -10.31
CA LEU A 47 7.26 -17.86 -9.84
C LEU A 47 7.10 -19.34 -9.46
N ASN A 48 7.88 -20.25 -10.07
CA ASN A 48 7.76 -21.69 -9.85
C ASN A 48 9.12 -22.42 -9.89
N PRO A 49 9.72 -22.76 -8.73
CA PRO A 49 9.25 -22.46 -7.38
C PRO A 49 9.31 -20.95 -7.09
N LEU A 50 8.47 -20.46 -6.18
CA LEU A 50 8.46 -19.05 -5.82
C LEU A 50 9.79 -18.66 -5.15
N ASP A 51 10.54 -17.78 -5.80
CA ASP A 51 11.78 -17.18 -5.30
C ASP A 51 11.53 -16.53 -3.91
N ILE A 52 12.48 -16.71 -3.01
CA ILE A 52 12.33 -16.31 -1.60
C ILE A 52 12.30 -14.78 -1.43
N ASP A 53 13.05 -14.06 -2.24
CA ASP A 53 13.11 -12.59 -2.21
C ASP A 53 11.91 -11.99 -2.93
N LEU A 54 11.42 -12.63 -3.99
CA LEU A 54 10.13 -12.29 -4.58
C LEU A 54 8.99 -12.49 -3.57
N ARG A 55 8.98 -13.61 -2.82
CA ARG A 55 8.01 -13.83 -1.75
C ARG A 55 8.04 -12.71 -0.71
N ARG A 56 9.23 -12.33 -0.23
CA ARG A 56 9.40 -11.23 0.75
C ARG A 56 8.91 -9.90 0.18
N CYS A 57 9.26 -9.59 -1.06
CA CYS A 57 8.81 -8.39 -1.77
C CYS A 57 7.27 -8.34 -1.87
N LEU A 58 6.64 -9.44 -2.27
CA LEU A 58 5.18 -9.55 -2.37
C LEU A 58 4.49 -9.40 -1.00
N ILE A 59 5.04 -9.99 0.06
CA ILE A 59 4.52 -9.84 1.42
C ILE A 59 4.60 -8.37 1.87
N ASN A 60 5.73 -7.69 1.63
CA ASN A 60 5.89 -6.28 1.98
C ASN A 60 4.80 -5.41 1.32
N TYR A 61 4.53 -5.58 0.02
CA TYR A 61 3.44 -4.86 -0.63
C TYR A 61 2.05 -5.29 -0.15
N GLY A 62 1.88 -6.58 0.17
CA GLY A 62 0.67 -7.12 0.78
C GLY A 62 0.34 -6.42 2.11
N GLU A 63 1.32 -6.23 2.98
CA GLU A 63 1.15 -5.50 4.25
C GLU A 63 0.73 -4.05 4.03
N MET A 64 1.30 -3.38 3.01
CA MET A 64 0.91 -2.02 2.64
C MET A 64 -0.55 -1.96 2.14
N ILE A 65 -1.00 -2.96 1.39
CA ILE A 65 -2.42 -3.07 1.02
C ILE A 65 -3.28 -3.32 2.26
N MET A 66 -2.88 -4.23 3.15
CA MET A 66 -3.61 -4.55 4.38
C MET A 66 -3.73 -3.35 5.33
N ALA A 67 -2.73 -2.47 5.39
CA ALA A 67 -2.79 -1.21 6.13
C ALA A 67 -4.00 -0.35 5.72
N THR A 68 -4.44 -0.43 4.46
CA THR A 68 -5.65 0.27 3.99
C THR A 68 -6.94 -0.33 4.54
N TYR A 69 -6.98 -1.62 4.83
CA TYR A 69 -8.15 -2.25 5.41
C TYR A 69 -8.19 -2.02 6.92
N GLU A 70 -7.08 -2.25 7.60
CA GLU A 70 -6.98 -2.11 9.06
C GLU A 70 -7.25 -0.68 9.53
N ALA A 71 -6.75 0.31 8.79
CA ALA A 71 -6.95 1.71 9.16
C ALA A 71 -8.32 2.29 8.78
N PHE A 72 -9.14 1.59 7.99
CA PHE A 72 -10.44 2.11 7.54
C PHE A 72 -11.51 1.97 8.63
N ILE A 73 -12.26 3.04 8.88
CA ILE A 73 -13.37 3.02 9.85
C ILE A 73 -14.64 2.52 9.14
N ALA A 74 -14.90 1.21 9.23
CA ALA A 74 -16.07 0.57 8.63
C ALA A 74 -17.36 0.67 9.47
N GLU A 75 -17.26 1.02 10.76
CA GLU A 75 -18.41 1.11 11.67
C GLU A 75 -19.29 2.31 11.32
N ARG A 76 -20.46 2.07 10.73
CA ARG A 76 -21.37 3.13 10.23
C ARG A 76 -21.93 4.02 11.33
N ARG A 77 -21.98 3.56 12.59
CA ARG A 77 -22.40 4.39 13.73
C ARG A 77 -21.34 5.42 14.14
N SER A 78 -20.10 5.25 13.67
CA SER A 78 -19.04 6.23 13.92
C SER A 78 -19.27 7.52 13.13
N PRO A 79 -19.06 8.70 13.73
CA PRO A 79 -19.04 9.97 12.98
C PRO A 79 -17.92 10.05 11.94
N ASN A 80 -16.90 9.21 12.09
CA ASN A 80 -15.76 9.12 11.19
C ASN A 80 -15.81 7.88 10.29
N ALA A 81 -16.96 7.19 10.20
CA ALA A 81 -17.13 6.08 9.25
C ALA A 81 -16.70 6.54 7.86
N GLY A 82 -15.96 5.72 7.12
CA GLY A 82 -15.45 6.08 5.79
C GLY A 82 -14.10 6.77 5.78
N MET A 83 -13.53 7.12 6.94
CA MET A 83 -12.24 7.79 7.07
C MET A 83 -11.13 6.85 7.55
N CYS A 84 -9.87 7.31 7.47
CA CYS A 84 -8.73 6.66 8.12
C CYS A 84 -8.78 6.90 9.64
N ARG A 85 -8.46 5.86 10.42
CA ARG A 85 -8.37 5.90 11.89
C ARG A 85 -7.14 6.64 12.39
N TYR A 86 -6.06 6.63 11.63
CA TYR A 86 -4.75 7.11 12.08
C TYR A 86 -4.32 8.36 11.32
N ARG A 87 -3.38 9.11 11.92
CA ARG A 87 -2.66 10.18 11.23
C ARG A 87 -1.58 9.57 10.35
N ARG A 88 -1.15 10.28 9.30
CA ARG A 88 -0.11 9.81 8.36
C ARG A 88 1.15 9.31 9.05
N ALA A 89 1.67 10.07 10.01
CA ALA A 89 2.88 9.74 10.77
C ALA A 89 2.75 8.48 11.64
N ASP A 90 1.53 8.06 11.97
CA ASP A 90 1.28 6.92 12.85
C ASP A 90 0.81 5.67 12.10
N LEU A 91 0.40 5.78 10.83
CA LEU A 91 -0.33 4.73 10.11
C LEU A 91 0.36 3.37 10.22
N PHE A 92 1.61 3.28 9.74
CA PHE A 92 2.34 2.01 9.67
C PHE A 92 2.66 1.41 11.04
N ARG A 93 3.02 2.25 12.01
CA ARG A 93 3.24 1.81 13.39
C ARG A 93 1.96 1.27 14.03
N ARG A 94 0.82 1.91 13.76
CA ARG A 94 -0.48 1.56 14.39
C ARG A 94 -1.17 0.34 13.76
N VAL A 95 -0.81 0.00 12.52
CA VAL A 95 -1.29 -1.21 11.84
C VAL A 95 -0.24 -2.32 11.83
N GLU A 96 0.87 -2.13 12.54
CA GLU A 96 1.89 -3.15 12.82
C GLU A 96 2.45 -3.84 11.55
N VAL A 97 2.73 -3.05 10.49
CA VAL A 97 3.48 -3.58 9.34
C VAL A 97 4.89 -4.00 9.79
N SER A 98 5.52 -4.95 9.10
CA SER A 98 6.80 -5.54 9.51
C SER A 98 7.93 -4.51 9.60
N HIS A 99 7.93 -3.51 8.72
CA HIS A 99 8.99 -2.49 8.64
C HIS A 99 8.41 -1.07 8.62
N PRO A 100 7.89 -0.56 9.75
CA PRO A 100 7.16 0.71 9.79
C PRO A 100 8.08 1.92 9.54
N GLY A 101 9.39 1.78 9.74
CA GLY A 101 10.39 2.82 9.48
C GLY A 101 10.79 2.94 8.01
N TRP A 102 10.50 1.95 7.16
CA TRP A 102 10.93 1.95 5.76
C TRP A 102 10.19 2.94 4.89
N TYR A 103 8.99 3.36 5.29
CA TYR A 103 8.15 4.25 4.49
C TYR A 103 7.54 5.35 5.34
N ALA A 104 7.46 6.56 4.76
CA ALA A 104 6.73 7.67 5.31
C ALA A 104 5.49 7.96 4.46
N VAL A 105 4.31 8.04 5.09
CA VAL A 105 3.07 8.40 4.40
C VAL A 105 3.05 9.90 4.11
N THR A 106 3.15 10.26 2.84
CA THR A 106 3.20 11.66 2.39
C THR A 106 1.81 12.21 2.13
N ARG A 107 0.86 11.37 1.68
CA ARG A 107 -0.50 11.83 1.34
C ARG A 107 -1.57 10.78 1.61
N TYR A 108 -2.77 11.24 1.95
CA TYR A 108 -3.97 10.42 1.92
C TYR A 108 -4.76 10.70 0.66
N ILE A 109 -5.38 9.65 0.14
CA ILE A 109 -6.18 9.68 -1.07
C ILE A 109 -7.64 9.52 -0.66
N TYR A 110 -8.47 10.43 -1.15
CA TYR A 110 -9.91 10.40 -0.95
C TYR A 110 -10.61 10.29 -2.29
N ALA A 111 -11.65 9.47 -2.36
CA ALA A 111 -12.46 9.30 -3.56
C ALA A 111 -13.92 9.61 -3.25
N THR A 112 -14.53 10.37 -4.14
CA THR A 112 -15.98 10.46 -4.29
C THR A 112 -16.41 9.60 -5.48
N ALA A 113 -17.71 9.45 -5.69
CA ALA A 113 -18.25 8.77 -6.85
C ALA A 113 -19.41 9.60 -7.40
N SER A 114 -19.65 9.49 -8.70
CA SER A 114 -20.75 10.16 -9.37
C SER A 114 -22.11 9.76 -8.75
N ALA A 115 -23.10 10.65 -8.83
CA ALA A 115 -24.38 10.53 -8.11
C ALA A 115 -25.12 9.21 -8.37
N ASP A 116 -24.97 8.64 -9.57
CA ASP A 116 -25.51 7.36 -10.02
C ASP A 116 -24.93 6.14 -9.28
N VAL A 117 -23.73 6.24 -8.70
CA VAL A 117 -23.04 5.15 -8.00
C VAL A 117 -22.66 5.47 -6.55
N HIS A 118 -22.84 6.73 -6.12
CA HIS A 118 -22.45 7.26 -4.81
C HIS A 118 -22.91 6.39 -3.62
N GLY A 119 -24.20 6.05 -3.58
CA GLY A 119 -24.78 5.26 -2.48
C GLY A 119 -24.41 3.78 -2.44
N LYS A 120 -23.77 3.27 -3.50
CA LYS A 120 -23.40 1.85 -3.66
C LYS A 120 -21.93 1.59 -3.34
N VAL A 121 -21.07 2.60 -3.52
CA VAL A 121 -19.61 2.43 -3.51
C VAL A 121 -18.94 3.07 -2.29
N LEU A 122 -19.56 4.13 -1.73
CA LEU A 122 -19.03 4.85 -0.58
C LEU A 122 -19.77 4.48 0.70
N LEU A 123 -19.01 4.21 1.77
CA LEU A 123 -19.58 3.97 3.09
C LEU A 123 -20.08 5.29 3.68
N ARG A 124 -21.39 5.38 3.92
CA ARG A 124 -22.01 6.55 4.56
C ARG A 124 -22.25 6.33 6.07
N PRO A 125 -21.79 7.27 6.93
CA PRO A 125 -22.16 7.30 8.34
C PRO A 125 -23.68 7.35 8.53
N LEU A 126 -24.19 6.68 9.57
CA LEU A 126 -25.61 6.77 9.96
C LEU A 126 -25.94 8.07 10.70
N CYS A 127 -24.93 8.71 11.30
CA CYS A 127 -25.13 9.95 12.04
C CYS A 127 -25.30 11.16 11.10
N ARG A 128 -26.18 12.09 11.49
CA ARG A 128 -26.49 13.30 10.73
C ARG A 128 -25.28 14.26 10.58
N ASN A 129 -24.27 14.15 11.44
CA ASN A 129 -23.07 15.00 11.42
C ASN A 129 -21.82 14.23 10.97
N GLY A 130 -21.99 13.13 10.23
CA GLY A 130 -20.87 12.30 9.77
C GLY A 130 -19.96 13.03 8.78
N ARG A 131 -18.64 12.81 8.87
CA ARG A 131 -17.65 13.50 8.05
C ARG A 131 -17.54 12.98 6.61
N ALA A 132 -17.70 11.67 6.40
CA ALA A 132 -17.61 11.03 5.09
C ALA A 132 -18.97 10.97 4.38
N ARG A 133 -19.60 12.12 4.14
CA ARG A 133 -20.88 12.16 3.42
C ARG A 133 -20.69 12.10 1.92
N GLU A 134 -19.64 12.73 1.42
CA GLU A 134 -19.39 12.91 -0.01
C GLU A 134 -18.24 12.06 -0.50
N CYS A 135 -17.24 11.77 0.34
CA CYS A 135 -16.07 11.00 -0.03
C CYS A 135 -15.63 10.03 1.08
N ASN A 136 -14.88 9.00 0.69
CA ASN A 136 -14.22 8.09 1.62
C ASN A 136 -12.71 8.16 1.43
N TRP A 137 -11.99 7.84 2.51
CA TRP A 137 -10.59 7.49 2.44
C TRP A 137 -10.41 6.22 1.60
N MET A 138 -9.59 6.32 0.56
CA MET A 138 -9.38 5.27 -0.43
C MET A 138 -7.95 4.73 -0.43
N GLY A 139 -7.04 5.33 0.34
CA GLY A 139 -5.67 4.86 0.43
C GLY A 139 -4.68 5.98 0.65
N TYR A 140 -3.43 5.76 0.25
CA TYR A 140 -2.36 6.69 0.56
C TYR A 140 -1.20 6.63 -0.44
N VAL A 141 -0.37 7.67 -0.40
CA VAL A 141 0.96 7.70 -1.02
C VAL A 141 2.00 7.62 0.08
N ALA A 142 2.97 6.74 -0.08
CA ALA A 142 4.10 6.57 0.82
C ALA A 142 5.41 6.57 0.02
N VAL A 143 6.46 7.12 0.60
CA VAL A 143 7.79 7.19 0.00
C VAL A 143 8.77 6.51 0.93
N ALA A 144 9.69 5.73 0.38
CA ALA A 144 10.73 5.07 1.16
C ALA A 144 11.56 6.11 1.92
N THR A 145 11.79 5.88 3.21
CA THR A 145 12.74 6.67 4.02
C THR A 145 14.18 6.34 3.60
N ASP A 146 15.18 7.02 4.17
CA ASP A 146 16.57 6.71 3.85
C ASP A 146 16.95 5.28 4.25
N GLU A 147 16.44 4.84 5.40
CA GLU A 147 16.54 3.46 5.87
C GLU A 147 15.87 2.50 4.89
N GLY A 148 14.62 2.78 4.49
CA GLY A 148 13.90 1.95 3.53
C GLY A 148 14.60 1.91 2.16
N ALA A 149 15.08 3.05 1.66
CA ALA A 149 15.76 3.12 0.38
C ALA A 149 17.08 2.33 0.37
N ALA A 150 17.81 2.32 1.48
CA ALA A 150 18.99 1.47 1.64
C ALA A 150 18.62 -0.02 1.61
N ALA A 151 17.58 -0.43 2.35
CA ALA A 151 17.13 -1.83 2.40
C ALA A 151 16.50 -2.32 1.07
N LEU A 152 15.88 -1.41 0.32
CA LEU A 152 15.16 -1.69 -0.92
C LEU A 152 16.02 -1.48 -2.18
N GLY A 153 17.19 -0.86 -2.05
CA GLY A 153 18.08 -0.52 -3.17
C GLY A 153 17.61 0.65 -4.05
N ARG A 154 16.49 1.29 -3.71
CA ARG A 154 15.90 2.43 -4.45
C ARG A 154 14.95 3.25 -3.58
N ARG A 155 14.72 4.51 -3.98
CA ARG A 155 13.68 5.36 -3.40
C ARG A 155 12.31 4.97 -3.94
N ASP A 156 11.70 3.96 -3.33
CA ASP A 156 10.40 3.46 -3.75
C ASP A 156 9.25 4.42 -3.40
N ILE A 157 8.28 4.55 -4.30
CA ILE A 157 7.06 5.34 -4.10
C ILE A 157 5.86 4.40 -4.25
N VAL A 158 5.15 4.18 -3.14
CA VAL A 158 4.01 3.29 -3.09
C VAL A 158 2.72 4.09 -3.09
N VAL A 159 1.82 3.74 -4.00
CA VAL A 159 0.44 4.21 -3.98
C VAL A 159 -0.48 3.04 -3.66
N ALA A 160 -0.88 2.94 -2.39
CA ALA A 160 -1.76 1.87 -1.93
C ALA A 160 -3.22 2.27 -2.08
N TRP A 161 -4.02 1.40 -2.70
CA TRP A 161 -5.46 1.56 -2.87
C TRP A 161 -6.21 0.54 -2.05
N ARG A 162 -7.23 1.03 -1.33
CA ARG A 162 -8.17 0.19 -0.60
C ARG A 162 -9.15 -0.44 -1.59
N GLY A 163 -9.27 -1.76 -1.55
CA GLY A 163 -10.32 -2.47 -2.26
C GLY A 163 -11.67 -2.45 -1.52
N THR A 164 -12.65 -3.17 -2.05
CA THR A 164 -14.01 -3.23 -1.50
C THR A 164 -14.09 -4.21 -0.33
N GLN A 165 -14.65 -3.81 0.83
CA GLN A 165 -14.85 -4.71 1.98
C GLN A 165 -16.09 -5.61 1.91
N ARG A 166 -17.10 -5.27 1.11
CA ARG A 166 -18.33 -6.06 0.93
C ARG A 166 -18.66 -6.17 -0.55
N ALA A 167 -18.34 -7.31 -1.16
CA ALA A 167 -18.26 -7.46 -2.61
C ALA A 167 -19.46 -8.16 -3.27
N LEU A 168 -20.52 -8.54 -2.56
CA LEU A 168 -21.41 -9.57 -3.11
C LEU A 168 -22.65 -9.07 -3.89
N GLU A 169 -23.29 -7.96 -3.52
CA GLU A 169 -24.51 -7.52 -4.25
C GLU A 169 -24.24 -6.47 -5.33
N TRP A 170 -23.45 -5.43 -5.04
CA TRP A 170 -23.28 -4.30 -5.97
C TRP A 170 -22.30 -4.55 -7.11
N VAL A 171 -21.33 -5.43 -6.87
CA VAL A 171 -20.35 -5.77 -7.88
C VAL A 171 -21.08 -6.46 -9.04
N ALA A 172 -22.15 -7.22 -8.82
CA ALA A 172 -22.93 -7.84 -9.88
C ALA A 172 -23.65 -6.83 -10.80
N ASP A 173 -24.30 -5.80 -10.24
CA ASP A 173 -25.00 -4.76 -11.02
C ASP A 173 -24.05 -3.81 -11.76
N LEU A 174 -22.88 -3.52 -11.18
CA LEU A 174 -21.86 -2.65 -11.80
C LEU A 174 -20.96 -3.39 -12.79
N LYS A 175 -20.73 -4.71 -12.60
CA LYS A 175 -19.81 -5.56 -13.38
C LYS A 175 -20.04 -5.54 -14.88
N LEU A 176 -21.24 -5.17 -15.33
CA LEU A 176 -21.64 -5.27 -16.74
C LEU A 176 -21.56 -3.93 -17.50
N ALA A 177 -21.30 -2.80 -16.82
CA ALA A 177 -21.26 -1.49 -17.46
C ALA A 177 -19.82 -1.03 -17.72
N PHE A 178 -19.42 -1.06 -18.99
CA PHE A 178 -18.20 -0.42 -19.47
C PHE A 178 -18.45 1.06 -19.75
N ALA A 179 -17.42 1.88 -19.56
CA ALA A 179 -17.37 3.27 -19.95
C ALA A 179 -16.08 3.52 -20.74
N SER A 180 -16.15 4.45 -21.70
CA SER A 180 -14.96 4.90 -22.43
C SER A 180 -13.93 5.47 -21.45
N ALA A 181 -12.68 5.03 -21.62
CA ALA A 181 -11.51 5.53 -20.92
C ALA A 181 -10.68 6.46 -21.82
N ALA A 182 -11.19 6.85 -22.98
CA ALA A 182 -10.45 7.64 -23.96
C ALA A 182 -9.96 8.98 -23.40
N GLY A 183 -10.72 9.61 -22.51
CA GLY A 183 -10.32 10.84 -21.80
C GLY A 183 -9.13 10.68 -20.83
N ILE A 184 -8.69 9.44 -20.56
CA ILE A 184 -7.52 9.13 -19.73
C ILE A 184 -6.39 8.52 -20.55
N LEU A 185 -6.72 7.55 -21.41
CA LEU A 185 -5.73 6.72 -22.12
C LEU A 185 -5.45 7.19 -23.55
N GLY A 186 -6.22 8.17 -24.06
CA GLY A 186 -6.19 8.57 -25.46
C GLY A 186 -7.28 7.87 -26.28
N ALA A 187 -7.56 8.37 -27.48
CA ALA A 187 -8.69 7.91 -28.31
C ALA A 187 -8.51 6.50 -28.88
N GLU A 188 -7.27 6.04 -29.08
CA GLU A 188 -6.95 4.74 -29.66
C GLU A 188 -6.24 3.85 -28.63
N GLY A 189 -6.85 2.70 -28.35
CA GLY A 189 -6.27 1.63 -27.56
C GLY A 189 -5.18 0.87 -28.31
N ALA A 190 -4.53 -0.08 -27.64
CA ALA A 190 -3.43 -0.85 -28.21
C ALA A 190 -3.82 -1.69 -29.45
N ASP A 191 -5.11 -2.00 -29.61
CA ASP A 191 -5.69 -2.74 -30.72
C ASP A 191 -6.42 -1.84 -31.74
N GLY A 192 -6.31 -0.51 -31.61
CA GLY A 192 -7.02 0.47 -32.43
C GLY A 192 -8.50 0.65 -32.10
N SER A 193 -9.02 -0.04 -31.07
CA SER A 193 -10.37 0.19 -30.55
C SER A 193 -10.38 1.29 -29.48
N GLU A 194 -11.55 1.86 -29.21
CA GLU A 194 -11.69 2.83 -28.12
C GLU A 194 -11.44 2.12 -26.77
N PRO A 195 -10.50 2.60 -25.94
CA PRO A 195 -10.21 1.94 -24.67
C PRO A 195 -11.42 2.06 -23.75
N SER A 196 -11.82 0.96 -23.13
CA SER A 196 -12.94 0.91 -22.18
C SER A 196 -12.53 0.30 -20.85
N VAL A 197 -13.15 0.78 -19.78
CA VAL A 197 -12.92 0.28 -18.41
C VAL A 197 -14.25 0.16 -17.66
N HIS A 198 -14.23 -0.54 -16.53
CA HIS A 198 -15.40 -0.67 -15.67
C HIS A 198 -15.88 0.70 -15.15
N ARG A 199 -17.15 1.05 -15.39
CA ARG A 199 -17.75 2.36 -15.08
C ARG A 199 -17.58 2.77 -13.62
N GLY A 200 -17.77 1.84 -12.69
CA GLY A 200 -17.62 2.13 -11.25
C GLY A 200 -16.18 2.50 -10.86
N TYR A 201 -15.18 1.89 -11.51
CA TYR A 201 -13.77 2.20 -11.25
C TYR A 201 -13.40 3.55 -11.85
N LEU A 202 -13.87 3.82 -13.06
CA LEU A 202 -13.70 5.13 -13.69
C LEU A 202 -14.30 6.23 -12.82
N SER A 203 -15.54 6.04 -12.35
CA SER A 203 -16.23 6.99 -11.48
C SER A 203 -15.45 7.28 -10.20
N LEU A 204 -14.98 6.25 -9.47
CA LEU A 204 -14.15 6.45 -8.28
C LEU A 204 -12.83 7.17 -8.57
N TYR A 205 -12.26 6.93 -9.75
CA TYR A 205 -10.95 7.46 -10.11
C TYR A 205 -11.02 8.92 -10.57
N THR A 206 -12.09 9.32 -11.26
CA THR A 206 -12.19 10.63 -11.93
C THR A 206 -13.21 11.59 -11.32
N SER A 207 -14.17 11.13 -10.50
CA SER A 207 -15.16 12.02 -9.91
C SER A 207 -14.51 12.97 -8.90
N ALA A 208 -14.99 14.21 -8.89
CA ALA A 208 -14.64 15.25 -7.93
C ALA A 208 -15.93 15.90 -7.42
N ASP A 209 -15.84 16.53 -6.24
CA ASP A 209 -16.91 17.32 -5.67
C ASP A 209 -16.35 18.70 -5.31
N GLU A 210 -16.64 19.69 -6.15
CA GLU A 210 -16.14 21.06 -6.01
C GLU A 210 -16.62 21.73 -4.71
N GLY A 211 -17.77 21.30 -4.16
CA GLY A 211 -18.31 21.80 -2.91
C GLY A 211 -17.65 21.18 -1.67
N SER A 212 -16.91 20.07 -1.83
CA SER A 212 -16.32 19.34 -0.72
C SER A 212 -14.93 19.86 -0.37
N GLU A 213 -14.62 20.06 0.92
CA GLU A 213 -13.26 20.48 1.31
C GLU A 213 -12.19 19.41 1.06
N ILE A 214 -12.60 18.13 1.02
CA ILE A 214 -11.70 16.97 0.99
C ILE A 214 -11.55 16.40 -0.43
N SER A 215 -12.61 16.41 -1.24
CA SER A 215 -12.63 15.85 -2.60
C SER A 215 -12.81 16.90 -3.71
N LYS A 216 -12.31 18.13 -3.52
CA LYS A 216 -12.26 19.18 -4.56
C LYS A 216 -11.65 18.70 -5.87
N GLN A 217 -10.70 17.79 -5.75
CA GLN A 217 -10.02 17.15 -6.87
C GLN A 217 -10.29 15.67 -6.84
N SER A 218 -10.36 15.05 -8.01
CA SER A 218 -10.52 13.61 -8.12
C SER A 218 -9.35 12.85 -7.55
N ALA A 219 -9.59 11.57 -7.22
CA ALA A 219 -8.57 10.73 -6.62
C ALA A 219 -7.37 10.51 -7.58
N ARG A 220 -7.58 10.59 -8.91
CA ARG A 220 -6.52 10.69 -9.93
C ARG A 220 -5.65 11.94 -9.72
N MET A 221 -6.27 13.12 -9.64
CA MET A 221 -5.54 14.39 -9.56
C MET A 221 -4.79 14.56 -8.24
N GLN A 222 -5.32 13.99 -7.15
CA GLN A 222 -4.64 13.98 -5.85
C GLN A 222 -3.29 13.25 -5.86
N ARG A 223 -3.05 12.33 -6.81
CA ARG A 223 -1.75 11.66 -6.98
C ARG A 223 -0.77 12.45 -7.86
N LEU A 224 -1.29 13.20 -8.83
CA LEU A 224 -0.49 13.82 -9.89
C LEU A 224 0.10 15.18 -9.50
N GLN A 225 -0.35 15.77 -8.39
CA GLN A 225 0.22 16.99 -7.84
C GLN A 225 1.31 16.64 -6.83
N GLY A 226 2.55 16.60 -7.31
CA GLY A 226 3.79 16.47 -6.53
C GLY A 226 4.66 17.69 -6.71
#